data_AF-A0A2I1P7R9-F1
#
_entry.id   AF-A0A2I1P7R9-F1
#
_cell.length_a   1.000
_cell.length_b   1.000
_cell.length_c   1.000
_cell.angle_alpha   90.00
_cell.angle_beta   90.00
_cell.angle_gamma   90.00
#
_symmetry.space_group_name_H-M   'P 1'
#
loop_
_entity.id
_entity.type
_entity.pdbx_description
1 polymer ?
#
loop_
_entity_poly.entity_id
_entity_poly.type
_entity_poly.pdbx_seq_one_letter_code
_entity_poly.pdbx_strand_id
1 'polypeptide(L)'
;AKTWASGSKWTGDVDYDKVGGDVNKAATQLGAEILSPEYKLVTPENVASAHEAGLQVLPWTVNEKPDMQAVIDAKVDGLITDYPTRGMEVLKENKRQVL
;
A
#
# COMPACT_ATOMS: atom_id res chain seq x y z
N ALA A 1 -0.81 11.69 3.42
CA ALA A 1 -1.95 10.97 4.01
C ALA A 1 -2.80 11.95 4.83
N LYS A 2 -4.13 11.80 4.86
CA LYS A 2 -5.01 12.71 5.63
C LYS A 2 -5.21 12.29 7.10
N THR A 3 -5.02 11.00 7.41
CA THR A 3 -5.27 10.40 8.72
C THR A 3 -4.00 10.11 9.52
N TRP A 4 -2.86 9.94 8.84
CA TRP A 4 -1.55 9.78 9.47
C TRP A 4 -0.83 11.13 9.50
N ALA A 5 -0.97 11.85 10.61
CA ALA A 5 -0.41 13.18 10.85
C ALA A 5 -0.31 13.46 12.37
N SER A 6 0.50 14.44 12.77
CA SER A 6 0.60 14.91 14.15
C SER A 6 -0.78 15.28 14.73
N GLY A 7 -1.06 14.86 15.96
CA GLY A 7 -2.33 15.10 16.65
C GLY A 7 -3.56 14.37 16.06
N SER A 8 -3.36 13.38 15.18
CA SER A 8 -4.48 12.63 14.61
C SER A 8 -5.26 11.85 15.68
N LYS A 9 -6.58 11.99 15.67
CA LYS A 9 -7.50 11.24 16.55
C LYS A 9 -7.80 9.81 16.06
N TRP A 10 -7.19 9.40 14.95
CA TRP A 10 -7.55 8.16 14.22
C TRP A 10 -6.47 7.08 14.30
N THR A 11 -5.45 7.25 15.15
CA THR A 11 -4.28 6.35 15.22
C THR A 11 -4.31 5.38 16.39
N GLY A 12 -5.35 5.42 17.23
CA GLY A 12 -5.48 4.52 18.37
C GLY A 12 -4.29 4.67 19.33
N ASP A 13 -3.61 3.55 19.63
CA ASP A 13 -2.52 3.50 20.60
C ASP A 13 -1.16 4.00 20.06
N VAL A 14 -1.04 4.23 18.74
CA VAL A 14 0.18 4.77 18.14
C VAL A 14 0.10 6.28 17.95
N ASP A 15 1.24 6.94 18.18
CA ASP A 15 1.40 8.39 18.14
C ASP A 15 2.36 8.75 17.00
N TYR A 16 1.90 9.59 16.08
CA TYR A 16 2.66 10.03 14.90
C TYR A 16 3.99 10.68 15.29
N ASP A 17 4.00 11.57 16.29
CA ASP A 17 5.19 12.34 16.65
C ASP A 17 6.22 11.45 17.36
N LYS A 18 5.77 10.47 18.15
CA LYS A 18 6.66 9.52 18.84
C LYS A 18 7.43 8.60 17.90
N VAL A 19 6.88 8.30 16.72
CA VAL A 19 7.56 7.51 15.69
C VAL A 19 8.22 8.38 14.61
N GLY A 20 8.20 9.70 14.76
CA GLY A 20 8.78 10.63 13.79
C GLY A 20 8.06 10.62 12.44
N GLY A 21 6.76 10.32 12.42
CA GLY A 21 5.95 10.21 11.22
C GLY A 21 6.15 8.95 10.39
N ASP A 22 6.98 8.01 10.85
CA ASP A 22 7.25 6.75 10.18
C ASP A 22 6.08 5.76 10.38
N VAL A 23 5.29 5.58 9.31
CA VAL A 23 4.12 4.69 9.34
C VAL A 23 4.50 3.21 9.47
N ASN A 24 5.68 2.81 8.99
CA ASN A 24 6.13 1.42 9.04
C ASN A 24 6.47 1.03 10.48
N LYS A 25 7.14 1.94 11.22
CA LYS A 25 7.37 1.76 12.67
C LYS A 25 6.07 1.67 13.45
N ALA A 26 5.10 2.53 13.15
CA ALA A 26 3.80 2.50 13.82
C ALA A 26 3.07 1.18 13.57
N ALA A 27 3.01 0.72 12.32
CA ALA A 27 2.39 -0.55 11.96
C ALA A 27 3.07 -1.73 12.66
N THR A 28 4.40 -1.76 12.67
CA THR A 28 5.17 -2.82 13.34
C THR A 28 4.94 -2.83 14.86
N GLN A 29 4.82 -1.68 15.51
CA GLN A 29 4.49 -1.58 16.95
C GLN A 29 3.12 -2.17 17.28
N LEU A 30 2.17 -2.06 16.35
CA LEU A 30 0.84 -2.67 16.47
C LEU A 30 0.83 -4.17 16.16
N GLY A 31 1.96 -4.74 15.71
CA GLY A 31 2.01 -6.11 15.20
C GLY A 31 1.22 -6.28 13.90
N ALA A 32 1.03 -5.21 13.13
CA ALA A 32 0.39 -5.30 11.82
C ALA A 32 1.32 -5.98 10.81
N GLU A 33 0.73 -6.74 9.89
CA GLU A 33 1.45 -7.43 8.81
C GLU A 33 1.28 -6.74 7.45
N ILE A 34 0.23 -5.91 7.32
CA ILE A 34 -0.20 -5.32 6.05
C ILE A 34 -0.46 -3.82 6.21
N LEU A 35 0.08 -3.02 5.30
CA LEU A 35 -0.32 -1.64 5.07
C LEU A 35 -1.31 -1.57 3.90
N SER A 36 -2.42 -0.87 4.09
CA SER A 36 -3.44 -0.66 3.06
C SER A 36 -3.70 0.84 2.80
N PRO A 37 -2.81 1.52 2.06
CA PRO A 37 -2.93 2.96 1.79
C PRO A 37 -3.91 3.26 0.65
N GLU A 38 -4.32 4.53 0.52
CA GLU A 38 -4.90 5.03 -0.73
C GLU A 38 -3.88 4.84 -1.87
N TYR A 39 -4.29 4.28 -3.00
CA TYR A 39 -3.40 3.90 -4.09
C TYR A 39 -2.54 5.05 -4.65
N LYS A 40 -3.02 6.29 -4.55
CA LYS A 40 -2.27 7.49 -4.96
C LYS A 40 -1.05 7.79 -4.09
N LEU A 41 -0.96 7.18 -2.92
CA LEU A 41 0.19 7.27 -2.05
C LEU A 41 1.24 6.21 -2.38
N VAL A 42 0.95 5.23 -3.23
CA VAL A 42 1.88 4.15 -3.54
C VAL A 42 2.97 4.65 -4.48
N THR A 43 4.22 4.45 -4.07
CA THR A 43 5.40 4.66 -4.90
C THR A 43 6.36 3.48 -4.71
N PRO A 44 7.22 3.15 -5.69
CA PRO A 44 8.17 2.05 -5.53
C PRO A 44 9.05 2.19 -4.27
N GLU A 45 9.41 3.42 -3.89
CA GLU A 45 10.27 3.70 -2.74
C GLU A 45 9.58 3.36 -1.41
N ASN A 46 8.29 3.69 -1.27
CA ASN A 46 7.59 3.39 -0.02
C ASN A 46 7.16 1.93 0.09
N VAL A 47 6.91 1.26 -1.03
CA VAL A 47 6.68 -0.19 -1.06
C VAL A 47 7.96 -0.91 -0.61
N ALA A 48 9.11 -0.54 -1.17
CA ALA A 48 10.39 -1.09 -0.76
C ALA A 48 10.67 -0.86 0.74
N SER A 49 10.43 0.35 1.25
CA SER A 49 10.59 0.66 2.67
C SER A 49 9.65 -0.15 3.58
N ALA A 50 8.41 -0.41 3.14
CA ALA A 50 7.48 -1.27 3.87
C ALA A 50 7.96 -2.74 3.88
N HIS A 51 8.43 -3.24 2.74
CA HIS A 51 9.01 -4.58 2.62
C HIS A 51 10.25 -4.76 3.51
N GLU A 52 11.13 -3.76 3.60
CA GLU A 52 12.28 -3.76 4.52
C GLU A 52 11.86 -3.85 5.99
N ALA A 53 10.69 -3.31 6.34
CA ALA A 53 10.09 -3.43 7.67
C ALA A 53 9.32 -4.76 7.87
N GLY A 54 9.28 -5.65 6.87
CA GLY A 54 8.54 -6.92 6.92
C GLY A 54 7.03 -6.78 6.72
N LEU A 55 6.57 -5.64 6.20
CA LEU A 55 5.16 -5.36 5.96
C LEU A 55 4.80 -5.59 4.49
N GLN A 56 3.63 -6.16 4.21
CA GLN A 56 3.07 -6.20 2.85
C GLN A 56 2.27 -4.94 2.53
N VAL A 57 2.11 -4.61 1.24
CA VAL A 57 1.38 -3.42 0.79
C VAL A 57 0.22 -3.78 -0.13
N LEU A 58 -1.01 -3.46 0.28
CA LEU A 58 -2.26 -3.73 -0.44
C LEU A 58 -3.12 -2.46 -0.56
N PRO A 59 -2.91 -1.58 -1.55
CA PRO A 59 -3.65 -0.33 -1.68
C PRO A 59 -5.13 -0.50 -2.05
N TRP A 60 -5.93 0.50 -1.67
CA TRP A 60 -7.34 0.65 -2.04
C TRP A 60 -7.62 2.02 -2.70
N THR A 61 -8.73 2.22 -3.40
CA THR A 61 -9.42 1.20 -4.24
C THR A 61 -8.96 1.47 -5.66
N VAL A 62 -8.29 0.50 -6.29
CA VAL A 62 -7.66 0.67 -7.61
C VAL A 62 -8.62 0.16 -8.66
N ASN A 63 -9.32 1.08 -9.34
CA ASN A 63 -10.39 0.72 -10.27
C ASN A 63 -9.96 0.80 -11.73
N GLU A 64 -9.06 1.71 -12.10
CA GLU A 64 -8.67 1.91 -13.50
C GLU A 64 -7.46 1.06 -13.90
N LYS A 65 -7.46 0.52 -15.13
CA LYS A 65 -6.35 -0.33 -15.62
C LYS A 65 -4.98 0.35 -15.54
N PRO A 66 -4.81 1.64 -15.92
CA PRO A 66 -3.52 2.32 -15.78
C PRO A 66 -3.04 2.42 -14.33
N ASP A 67 -3.96 2.66 -13.38
CA ASP A 67 -3.62 2.72 -11.96
C ASP A 67 -3.25 1.34 -11.41
N MET A 68 -3.97 0.29 -11.85
CA MET A 68 -3.62 -1.11 -11.53
C MET A 68 -2.21 -1.44 -12.00
N GLN A 69 -1.86 -1.06 -13.23
CA GLN A 69 -0.51 -1.26 -13.77
C GLN A 69 0.53 -0.50 -12.94
N ALA A 70 0.27 0.77 -12.63
CA ALA A 70 1.20 1.60 -11.86
C ALA A 70 1.51 1.03 -10.47
N VAL A 71 0.51 0.54 -9.74
CA VAL A 71 0.76 -0.08 -8.42
C VAL A 71 1.46 -1.43 -8.54
N ILE A 72 1.16 -2.23 -9.58
CA ILE A 72 1.86 -3.49 -9.87
C ILE A 72 3.34 -3.22 -10.18
N ASP A 73 3.64 -2.19 -10.97
CA ASP A 73 5.00 -1.79 -11.31
C ASP A 73 5.77 -1.33 -10.06
N ALA A 74 5.08 -0.68 -9.12
CA ALA A 74 5.59 -0.33 -7.80
C ALA A 74 5.77 -1.53 -6.84
N LYS A 75 5.49 -2.76 -7.30
CA LYS A 75 5.72 -4.02 -6.58
C LYS A 75 4.83 -4.25 -5.35
N VAL A 76 3.60 -3.73 -5.35
CA VAL A 76 2.62 -4.06 -4.31
C VAL A 76 2.31 -5.57 -4.26
N ASP A 77 1.97 -6.08 -3.08
CA ASP A 77 1.66 -7.50 -2.84
C ASP A 77 0.24 -7.88 -3.29
N GLY A 78 -0.63 -6.89 -3.45
CA GLY A 78 -1.99 -7.05 -3.94
C GLY A 78 -2.65 -5.69 -4.13
N LEU A 79 -3.90 -5.67 -4.56
CA LEU A 79 -4.71 -4.46 -4.64
C LEU A 79 -6.16 -4.76 -4.31
N ILE A 80 -6.86 -3.78 -3.76
CA ILE A 80 -8.30 -3.82 -3.53
C ILE A 80 -8.99 -3.10 -4.69
N THR A 81 -9.98 -3.72 -5.32
CA THR A 81 -10.69 -3.19 -6.48
C THR A 81 -12.17 -3.57 -6.46
N ASP A 82 -13.02 -2.69 -6.98
CA ASP A 82 -14.43 -2.99 -7.23
C ASP A 82 -14.63 -3.82 -8.52
N TYR A 83 -13.57 -3.95 -9.34
CA TYR A 83 -13.60 -4.62 -10.64
C TYR A 83 -12.64 -5.83 -10.70
N PRO A 84 -12.90 -6.92 -9.95
CA PRO A 84 -11.98 -8.06 -9.86
C PRO A 84 -11.69 -8.72 -11.22
N THR A 85 -12.67 -8.81 -12.12
CA THR A 85 -12.47 -9.33 -13.49
C THR A 85 -11.44 -8.50 -14.25
N ARG A 86 -11.50 -7.17 -14.15
CA ARG A 86 -10.56 -6.24 -14.77
C ARG A 86 -9.16 -6.39 -14.17
N GLY A 87 -9.06 -6.52 -12.85
CA GLY A 87 -7.78 -6.80 -12.18
C GLY A 87 -7.13 -8.10 -12.67
N MET A 88 -7.94 -9.16 -12.84
CA MET A 88 -7.45 -10.43 -13.39
C MET A 88 -6.98 -10.33 -14.85
N GLU A 89 -7.57 -9.47 -15.67
CA GLU A 89 -7.08 -9.19 -17.02
C GLU A 89 -5.69 -8.56 -16.99
N VAL A 90 -5.52 -7.49 -16.20
CA VAL A 90 -4.23 -6.77 -16.07
C VAL A 90 -3.14 -7.71 -15.56
N LEU A 91 -3.42 -8.57 -14.57
CA LEU A 91 -2.45 -9.55 -14.07
C LEU A 91 -2.04 -10.57 -15.13
N LYS A 92 -2.97 -11.02 -15.97
CA LYS A 92 -2.65 -11.95 -17.08
C LYS A 92 -1.80 -11.28 -18.15
N GLU A 93 -2.10 -10.01 -18.47
CA GLU A 93 -1.32 -9.21 -19.42
C GLU A 93 0.12 -9.02 -18.94
N ASN A 94 0.32 -8.70 -17.65
CA ASN A 94 1.64 -8.58 -17.04
C ASN A 94 2.45 -9.88 -17.10
N LYS A 95 1.86 -11.02 -16.72
CA LYS A 95 2.56 -12.32 -16.76
C LYS A 95 3.03 -12.71 -18.16
N ARG A 96 2.30 -12.29 -19.21
CA ARG A 96 2.68 -12.54 -20.60
C ARG A 96 3.84 -11.67 -21.08
N GLN A 97 4.07 -10.51 -20.47
CA GLN A 97 5.18 -9.62 -20.82
C GLN A 97 6.52 -10.04 -20.20
N VAL A 98 6.49 -10.89 -19.17
CA VAL A 98 7.67 -11.37 -18.44
C VAL A 98 8.16 -12.74 -18.96
N LEU A 99 7.43 -13.35 -19.91
CA LEU A 99 7.78 -14.62 -20.57
C LEU A 99 8.24 -14.38 -22.01
#